data_AF-A0AA35PGD7-F1
#
_entry.id   AF-A0AA35PGD7-F1
#
_cell.length_a   1.000
_cell.length_b   1.000
_cell.length_c   1.000
_cell.angle_alpha   90.00
_cell.angle_beta   90.00
_cell.angle_gamma   90.00
#
_symmetry.space_group_name_H-M   'P 1'
#
loop_
_entity.id
_entity.type
_entity.pdbx_description
1 polymer ?
#
loop_
_entity_poly.entity_id
_entity_poly.type
_entity_poly.pdbx_seq_one_letter_code
_entity_poly.pdbx_strand_id
1 'polypeptide(L)'
;MGKPAPAKPAKPAKPAAPAGEEQPGTGESGFQKFVTFMKSPTGEYIVIFLMILFTTLTLLLFLLYQKEVKKRDEFQMAMDMIRTFVVGLDTIHEDKDDFGILAVAQNKSEEMRYLANKNDELQKVIDDLTENLKEGAQLLSFETYQEQNFINEQVQKRKKFFWFGVFKDKAKKWRWLSGIEAIITYWQSDEPKNEDRNHCAAIGLDCGAHCWIALHCEERIGYICKKVPDDAWL
;
A
#
# COMPACT_ATOMS: atom_id res chain seq x y z
N MET A 1 -77.41 -50.03 11.87
CA MET A 1 -76.45 -49.21 11.10
C MET A 1 -76.72 -49.44 9.62
N GLY A 2 -76.98 -48.49 8.72
CA GLY A 2 -77.57 -47.15 8.76
C GLY A 2 -78.37 -47.00 7.46
N LYS A 3 -79.52 -46.33 7.49
CA LYS A 3 -80.36 -46.08 6.30
C LYS A 3 -79.73 -45.00 5.41
N PRO A 4 -79.74 -45.13 4.08
CA PRO A 4 -79.67 -44.00 3.16
C PRO A 4 -81.08 -43.45 2.85
N ALA A 5 -81.14 -42.13 2.74
CA ALA A 5 -82.31 -41.27 2.59
C ALA A 5 -82.97 -41.34 1.18
N PRO A 6 -84.25 -40.92 1.04
CA PRO A 6 -85.01 -41.12 -0.19
C PRO A 6 -84.71 -40.09 -1.28
N ALA A 7 -84.71 -40.55 -2.54
CA ALA A 7 -84.54 -39.72 -3.73
C ALA A 7 -85.79 -38.84 -3.97
N LYS A 8 -85.57 -37.54 -4.19
CA LYS A 8 -86.60 -36.60 -4.68
C LYS A 8 -86.75 -36.70 -6.21
N PRO A 9 -87.97 -36.49 -6.74
CA PRO A 9 -88.30 -36.75 -8.14
C PRO A 9 -87.85 -35.62 -9.09
N ALA A 10 -87.51 -36.01 -10.32
CA ALA A 10 -87.22 -35.09 -11.42
C ALA A 10 -88.49 -34.36 -11.90
N LYS A 11 -88.37 -33.05 -12.13
CA LYS A 11 -89.37 -32.23 -12.84
C LYS A 11 -88.95 -32.02 -14.30
N PRO A 12 -89.91 -31.95 -15.25
CA PRO A 12 -89.66 -32.01 -16.68
C PRO A 12 -89.18 -30.67 -17.28
N ALA A 13 -88.37 -30.75 -18.32
CA ALA A 13 -88.00 -29.61 -19.16
C ALA A 13 -89.20 -29.12 -19.98
N LYS A 14 -89.35 -27.79 -20.10
CA LYS A 14 -90.36 -27.12 -20.94
C LYS A 14 -89.67 -26.48 -22.17
N PRO A 15 -90.29 -26.47 -23.37
CA PRO A 15 -89.61 -26.11 -24.62
C PRO A 15 -89.44 -24.60 -24.83
N ALA A 16 -88.46 -24.26 -25.68
CA ALA A 16 -88.08 -22.93 -26.12
C ALA A 16 -89.20 -22.15 -26.82
N ALA A 17 -89.15 -20.81 -26.69
CA ALA A 17 -89.89 -19.86 -27.52
C ALA A 17 -88.92 -19.12 -28.47
N PRO A 18 -89.36 -18.74 -29.69
CA PRO A 18 -88.46 -18.32 -30.76
C PRO A 18 -88.14 -16.82 -30.75
N ALA A 19 -87.10 -16.52 -31.52
CA ALA A 19 -86.38 -15.26 -31.65
C ALA A 19 -87.23 -14.03 -31.99
N GLY A 20 -86.93 -12.92 -31.29
CA GLY A 20 -87.17 -11.57 -31.76
C GLY A 20 -85.87 -11.02 -32.35
N GLU A 21 -85.92 -10.61 -33.60
CA GLU A 21 -84.83 -10.05 -34.39
C GLU A 21 -84.62 -8.59 -34.00
N GLU A 22 -83.44 -8.25 -33.49
CA GLU A 22 -83.03 -6.87 -33.19
C GLU A 22 -81.90 -6.48 -34.16
N GLN A 23 -82.13 -5.48 -35.00
CA GLN A 23 -81.14 -4.97 -35.95
C GLN A 23 -80.03 -4.19 -35.21
N PRO A 24 -78.73 -4.45 -35.46
CA PRO A 24 -77.67 -3.71 -34.82
C PRO A 24 -77.36 -2.42 -35.58
N GLY A 25 -77.59 -1.29 -34.90
CA GLY A 25 -76.99 0.00 -35.25
C GLY A 25 -75.47 -0.05 -35.10
N THR A 26 -74.78 0.50 -36.10
CA THR A 26 -73.32 0.56 -36.21
C THR A 26 -72.71 1.50 -35.17
N GLY A 27 -72.30 0.97 -34.02
CA GLY A 27 -71.33 1.60 -33.13
C GLY A 27 -69.91 1.16 -33.53
N GLU A 28 -69.10 2.06 -34.10
CA GLU A 28 -67.69 1.77 -34.33
C GLU A 28 -66.99 1.42 -33.01
N SER A 29 -66.44 0.22 -32.93
CA SER A 29 -65.56 -0.22 -31.84
C SER A 29 -64.42 0.79 -31.63
N GLY A 30 -64.06 1.11 -30.39
CA GLY A 30 -62.99 2.06 -30.07
C GLY A 30 -61.64 1.72 -30.73
N PHE A 31 -61.45 0.44 -31.09
CA PHE A 31 -60.30 -0.02 -31.87
C PHE A 31 -60.32 0.49 -33.33
N GLN A 32 -61.48 0.55 -33.98
CA GLN A 32 -61.61 1.12 -35.33
C GLN A 32 -61.20 2.60 -35.32
N LYS A 33 -61.73 3.39 -34.38
CA LYS A 33 -61.36 4.82 -34.24
C LYS A 33 -59.87 5.04 -33.99
N PHE A 34 -59.25 4.17 -33.20
CA PHE A 34 -57.80 4.20 -32.98
C PHE A 34 -57.02 3.91 -34.27
N VAL A 35 -57.44 2.91 -35.06
CA VAL A 35 -56.82 2.58 -36.34
C VAL A 35 -56.98 3.72 -37.36
N THR A 36 -58.14 4.38 -37.42
CA THR A 36 -58.35 5.55 -38.28
C THR A 36 -57.50 6.74 -37.83
N PHE A 37 -57.34 6.94 -36.52
CA PHE A 37 -56.48 7.98 -35.95
C PHE A 37 -55.00 7.75 -36.27
N MET A 38 -54.51 6.51 -36.17
CA MET A 38 -53.12 6.16 -36.51
C MET A 38 -52.79 6.37 -38.00
N LYS A 39 -53.80 6.31 -38.88
CA LYS A 39 -53.68 6.66 -40.32
C LYS A 39 -53.81 8.16 -40.61
N SER A 40 -54.16 8.97 -39.62
CA SER A 40 -54.20 10.43 -39.80
C SER A 40 -52.78 11.01 -39.81
N PRO A 41 -52.56 12.18 -40.45
CA PRO A 41 -51.26 12.85 -40.43
C PRO A 41 -50.74 13.06 -38.99
N THR A 42 -51.63 13.40 -38.06
CA THR A 42 -51.32 13.59 -36.65
C THR A 42 -50.88 12.29 -35.95
N GLY A 43 -51.51 11.17 -36.28
CA GLY A 43 -51.15 9.84 -35.75
C GLY A 43 -49.77 9.40 -36.23
N GLU A 44 -49.45 9.65 -37.50
CA GLU A 44 -48.14 9.36 -38.09
C GLU A 44 -47.01 10.12 -37.38
N TYR A 45 -47.18 11.42 -37.10
CA TYR A 45 -46.21 12.20 -36.33
C TYR A 45 -45.99 11.65 -34.91
N ILE A 46 -47.05 11.22 -34.22
CA ILE A 46 -46.95 10.64 -32.87
C ILE A 46 -46.15 9.33 -32.90
N VAL A 47 -46.43 8.46 -33.88
CA VAL A 47 -45.67 7.20 -34.03
C VAL A 47 -44.20 7.49 -34.29
N ILE A 48 -43.88 8.39 -35.21
CA ILE A 48 -42.49 8.78 -35.50
C ILE A 48 -41.81 9.35 -34.26
N PHE A 49 -42.50 10.21 -33.50
CA PHE A 49 -41.97 10.76 -32.25
C PHE A 49 -41.67 9.68 -31.21
N LEU A 50 -42.58 8.71 -31.02
CA LEU A 50 -42.38 7.59 -30.10
C LEU A 50 -41.24 6.68 -30.55
N MET A 51 -41.09 6.45 -31.85
CA MET A 51 -39.97 5.69 -32.41
C MET A 51 -38.65 6.41 -32.15
N ILE A 52 -38.57 7.72 -32.40
CA ILE A 52 -37.39 8.53 -32.10
C ILE A 52 -37.09 8.47 -30.61
N LEU A 53 -38.08 8.66 -29.74
CA LEU A 53 -37.93 8.58 -28.28
C LEU A 53 -37.41 7.20 -27.81
N PHE A 54 -37.91 6.12 -28.40
CA PHE A 54 -37.45 4.77 -28.07
C PHE A 54 -36.01 4.53 -28.55
N THR A 55 -35.67 4.99 -29.77
CA THR A 55 -34.30 4.90 -30.28
C THR A 55 -33.32 5.74 -29.46
N THR A 56 -33.71 6.93 -29.01
CA THR A 56 -32.85 7.78 -28.17
C THR A 56 -32.66 7.17 -26.78
N LEU A 57 -33.71 6.59 -26.18
CA LEU A 57 -33.62 5.91 -24.90
C LEU A 57 -32.71 4.68 -24.97
N THR A 58 -32.85 3.86 -26.02
CA THR A 58 -32.01 2.67 -26.21
C THR A 58 -30.55 3.04 -26.47
N LEU A 59 -30.28 4.07 -27.27
CA LEU A 59 -28.92 4.60 -27.46
C LEU A 59 -28.33 5.12 -26.15
N LEU A 60 -29.10 5.86 -25.34
CA LEU A 60 -28.65 6.36 -24.04
C LEU A 60 -28.29 5.19 -23.10
N LEU A 61 -29.15 4.18 -23.00
CA LEU A 61 -28.89 2.98 -22.20
C LEU A 61 -27.65 2.24 -22.68
N PHE A 62 -27.44 2.14 -24.00
CA PHE A 62 -26.24 1.54 -24.56
C PHE A 62 -24.97 2.31 -24.17
N LEU A 63 -24.99 3.65 -24.24
CA LEU A 63 -23.86 4.48 -23.83
C LEU A 63 -23.56 4.35 -22.33
N LEU A 64 -24.60 4.32 -21.48
CA LEU A 64 -24.45 4.10 -20.04
C LEU A 64 -23.87 2.72 -19.74
N TYR A 65 -24.34 1.69 -20.45
CA TYR A 65 -23.82 0.34 -20.34
C TYR A 65 -22.33 0.27 -20.73
N GLN A 66 -21.96 0.86 -21.87
CA GLN A 66 -20.56 0.93 -22.31
C GLN A 66 -19.67 1.66 -21.29
N LYS A 67 -20.18 2.74 -20.68
CA LYS A 67 -19.48 3.46 -19.62
C LYS A 67 -19.24 2.58 -18.38
N GLU A 68 -20.24 1.84 -17.94
CA GLU A 68 -20.12 0.90 -16.82
C GLU A 68 -19.16 -0.25 -17.14
N VAL A 69 -19.20 -0.81 -18.35
CA VAL A 69 -18.26 -1.85 -18.80
C VAL A 69 -16.84 -1.32 -18.78
N LYS A 70 -16.57 -0.17 -19.42
CA LYS A 70 -15.24 0.43 -19.45
C LYS A 70 -14.69 0.68 -18.05
N LYS A 71 -15.53 1.18 -17.13
CA LYS A 71 -15.15 1.41 -15.73
C LYS A 71 -14.76 0.11 -15.03
N ARG A 72 -15.47 -1.00 -15.31
CA ARG A 72 -15.09 -2.33 -14.77
C ARG A 72 -13.78 -2.82 -15.36
N ASP A 73 -13.55 -2.63 -16.66
CA ASP A 73 -12.30 -3.05 -17.32
C ASP A 73 -11.09 -2.30 -16.74
N GLU A 74 -11.19 -0.97 -16.57
CA GLU A 74 -10.15 -0.15 -15.94
C GLU A 74 -9.84 -0.62 -14.51
N PHE A 75 -10.89 -0.91 -13.72
CA PHE A 75 -10.74 -1.43 -12.37
C PHE A 75 -10.07 -2.82 -12.36
N GLN A 76 -10.46 -3.71 -13.27
CA GLN A 76 -9.87 -5.05 -13.38
C GLN A 76 -8.39 -4.99 -13.80
N MET A 77 -8.04 -4.14 -14.76
CA MET A 77 -6.64 -3.91 -15.13
C MET A 77 -5.80 -3.42 -13.95
N ALA A 78 -6.33 -2.49 -13.15
CA ALA A 78 -5.65 -2.00 -11.96
C ALA A 78 -5.48 -3.12 -10.91
N MET A 79 -6.51 -3.92 -10.66
CA MET A 79 -6.43 -5.06 -9.74
C MET A 79 -5.43 -6.13 -10.22
N ASP A 80 -5.34 -6.39 -11.51
CA ASP A 80 -4.39 -7.34 -12.08
C ASP A 80 -2.94 -6.88 -11.92
N MET A 81 -2.67 -5.58 -12.10
CA MET A 81 -1.35 -5.00 -11.79
C MET A 81 -0.99 -5.16 -10.31
N ILE A 82 -1.95 -4.90 -9.41
CA ILE A 82 -1.74 -5.05 -7.96
C ILE A 82 -1.50 -6.52 -7.60
N ARG A 83 -2.30 -7.46 -8.13
CA ARG A 83 -2.11 -8.89 -7.91
C ARG A 83 -0.75 -9.34 -8.43
N THR A 84 -0.37 -8.92 -9.63
CA THR A 84 0.94 -9.22 -10.22
C THR A 84 2.09 -8.73 -9.34
N PHE A 85 1.99 -7.51 -8.81
CA PHE A 85 2.97 -6.98 -7.86
C PHE A 85 3.04 -7.80 -6.58
N VAL A 86 1.90 -8.10 -5.95
CA VAL A 86 1.85 -8.84 -4.68
C VAL A 86 2.37 -10.27 -4.83
N VAL A 87 1.92 -11.00 -5.86
CA VAL A 87 2.35 -12.38 -6.13
C VAL A 87 3.80 -12.43 -6.61
N GLY A 88 4.26 -11.41 -7.34
CA GLY A 88 5.66 -11.27 -7.76
C GLY A 88 6.63 -11.04 -6.60
N LEU A 89 6.16 -10.53 -5.45
CA LEU A 89 6.96 -10.40 -4.24
C LEU A 89 7.09 -11.73 -3.50
N ASP A 90 5.99 -12.47 -3.37
CA ASP A 90 5.96 -13.80 -2.78
C ASP A 90 4.73 -14.58 -3.28
N THR A 91 4.94 -15.83 -3.68
CA THR A 91 3.90 -16.72 -4.22
C THR A 91 2.87 -17.15 -3.16
N ILE A 92 3.14 -16.96 -1.87
CA ILE A 92 2.19 -17.31 -0.77
C ILE A 92 0.87 -16.52 -0.78
N HIS A 93 0.69 -15.60 -1.72
CA HIS A 93 -0.51 -14.77 -1.86
C HIS A 93 -1.31 -15.08 -3.13
N GLU A 94 -0.87 -16.05 -3.93
CA GLU A 94 -1.51 -16.40 -5.21
C GLU A 94 -2.96 -16.86 -5.06
N ASP A 95 -3.29 -17.52 -3.94
CA ASP A 95 -4.62 -18.05 -3.65
C ASP A 95 -5.59 -17.03 -3.02
N LYS A 96 -5.14 -15.78 -2.80
CA LYS A 96 -5.97 -14.74 -2.18
C LYS A 96 -6.95 -14.11 -3.18
N ASP A 97 -8.13 -13.80 -2.66
CA ASP A 97 -9.13 -13.00 -3.37
C ASP A 97 -8.68 -11.53 -3.53
N ASP A 98 -9.42 -10.77 -4.33
CA ASP A 98 -9.06 -9.39 -4.68
C ASP A 98 -8.94 -8.48 -3.44
N PHE A 99 -9.78 -8.69 -2.42
CA PHE A 99 -9.71 -7.94 -1.16
C PHE A 99 -8.47 -8.32 -0.34
N GLY A 100 -8.15 -9.62 -0.25
CA GLY A 100 -6.94 -10.11 0.40
C GLY A 100 -5.67 -9.60 -0.27
N ILE A 101 -5.63 -9.58 -1.60
CA ILE A 101 -4.54 -9.00 -2.39
C ILE A 101 -4.39 -7.50 -2.08
N LEU A 102 -5.49 -6.74 -2.06
CA LEU A 102 -5.46 -5.31 -1.78
C LEU A 102 -4.93 -5.01 -0.37
N ALA A 103 -5.36 -5.78 0.63
CA ALA A 103 -4.89 -5.61 2.00
C ALA A 103 -3.38 -5.87 2.13
N VAL A 104 -2.87 -6.92 1.45
CA VAL A 104 -1.42 -7.20 1.40
C VAL A 104 -0.68 -6.08 0.69
N ALA A 105 -1.18 -5.62 -0.46
CA ALA A 105 -0.57 -4.54 -1.23
C ALA A 105 -0.45 -3.27 -0.39
N GLN A 106 -1.49 -2.90 0.36
CA GLN A 106 -1.49 -1.75 1.25
C GLN A 106 -0.43 -1.88 2.35
N ASN A 107 -0.43 -2.99 3.10
CA ASN A 107 0.58 -3.22 4.14
C ASN A 107 2.00 -3.18 3.57
N LYS A 108 2.23 -3.83 2.43
CA LYS A 108 3.55 -3.86 1.80
C LYS A 108 3.98 -2.50 1.26
N SER A 109 3.04 -1.72 0.73
CA SER A 109 3.29 -0.34 0.31
C SER A 109 3.72 0.53 1.49
N GLU A 110 3.11 0.34 2.66
CA GLU A 110 3.51 1.04 3.89
C GLU A 110 4.91 0.62 4.36
N GLU A 111 5.23 -0.67 4.35
CA GLU A 111 6.58 -1.18 4.64
C GLU A 111 7.63 -0.60 3.68
N MET A 112 7.35 -0.60 2.36
CA MET A 112 8.26 -0.03 1.37
C MET A 112 8.46 1.46 1.59
N ARG A 113 7.39 2.21 1.92
CA ARG A 113 7.50 3.63 2.24
C ARG A 113 8.34 3.87 3.49
N TYR A 114 8.17 3.07 4.53
CA TYR A 114 8.98 3.14 5.74
C TYR A 114 10.47 2.90 5.42
N LEU A 115 10.77 1.86 4.64
CA LEU A 115 12.14 1.54 4.23
C LEU A 115 12.74 2.62 3.34
N ALA A 116 11.97 3.18 2.40
CA ALA A 116 12.42 4.27 1.54
C ALA A 116 12.81 5.50 2.37
N ASN A 117 11.99 5.89 3.35
CA ASN A 117 12.29 7.00 4.25
C ASN A 117 13.56 6.73 5.08
N LYS A 118 13.75 5.50 5.58
CA LYS A 118 14.96 5.12 6.31
C LYS A 118 16.22 5.10 5.43
N ASN A 119 16.09 4.69 4.17
CA ASN A 119 17.18 4.76 3.21
C ASN A 119 17.56 6.21 2.90
N ASP A 120 16.59 7.12 2.80
CA ASP A 120 16.84 8.55 2.61
C ASP A 120 17.53 9.19 3.83
N GLU A 121 17.07 8.87 5.05
CA GLU A 121 17.76 9.26 6.30
C GLU A 121 19.21 8.77 6.33
N LEU A 122 19.43 7.50 5.95
CA LEU A 122 20.77 6.91 5.93
C LEU A 122 21.65 7.55 4.85
N GLN A 123 21.09 7.82 3.67
CA GLN A 123 21.80 8.49 2.58
C GLN A 123 22.27 9.88 3.00
N LYS A 124 21.41 10.63 3.70
CA LYS A 124 21.77 11.94 4.24
C LYS A 124 22.94 11.87 5.23
N VAL A 125 22.99 10.85 6.07
CA VAL A 125 24.12 10.63 6.99
C VAL A 125 25.40 10.31 6.21
N ILE A 126 25.31 9.48 5.17
CA ILE A 126 26.44 9.16 4.30
C ILE A 126 26.95 10.42 3.59
N ASP A 127 26.06 11.26 3.09
CA ASP A 127 26.39 12.50 2.39
C ASP A 127 27.09 13.49 3.34
N ASP A 128 26.57 13.70 4.55
CA ASP A 128 27.19 14.53 5.59
C ASP A 128 28.58 14.02 5.99
N LEU A 129 28.73 12.71 6.20
CA LEU A 129 30.03 12.11 6.46
C LEU A 129 30.99 12.34 5.29
N THR A 130 30.52 12.14 4.06
CA THR A 130 31.34 12.30 2.84
C THR A 130 31.78 13.75 2.67
N GLU A 131 30.92 14.72 2.95
CA GLU A 131 31.24 16.15 2.91
C GLU A 131 32.28 16.52 3.98
N ASN A 132 32.06 16.12 5.24
CA ASN A 132 33.04 16.32 6.32
C ASN A 132 34.41 15.73 5.97
N LEU A 133 34.43 14.53 5.38
CA LEU A 133 35.67 13.88 4.94
C LEU A 133 36.36 14.65 3.80
N LYS A 134 35.60 15.25 2.87
CA LYS A 134 36.17 16.12 1.81
C LYS A 134 36.77 17.39 2.38
N GLU A 135 36.22 17.92 3.47
CA GLU A 135 36.75 19.09 4.18
C GLU A 135 37.93 18.77 5.11
N GLY A 136 38.50 17.57 5.02
CA GLY A 136 39.68 17.15 5.78
C GLY A 136 39.39 16.64 7.20
N ALA A 137 38.11 16.47 7.57
CA ALA A 137 37.76 15.76 8.80
C ALA A 137 37.95 14.24 8.60
N GLN A 138 38.16 13.51 9.68
CA GLN A 138 38.21 12.04 9.71
C GLN A 138 37.44 11.54 10.93
N LEU A 139 36.99 10.28 10.93
CA LEU A 139 36.46 9.71 12.17
C LEU A 139 37.56 9.75 13.25
N LEU A 140 37.13 10.09 14.46
CA LEU A 140 38.02 10.39 15.58
C LEU A 140 39.06 9.29 15.81
N SER A 141 40.33 9.67 15.77
CA SER A 141 41.43 8.87 16.28
C SER A 141 42.00 9.53 17.53
N PHE A 142 42.56 8.72 18.42
CA PHE A 142 43.18 9.19 19.66
C PHE A 142 44.70 9.10 19.54
N GLU A 143 45.37 10.25 19.65
CA GLU A 143 46.83 10.33 19.63
C GLU A 143 47.41 10.49 21.05
N THR A 144 46.63 11.05 21.96
CA THR A 144 47.06 11.35 23.32
C THR A 144 46.01 10.95 24.37
N TYR A 145 46.46 10.75 25.61
CA TYR A 145 45.56 10.52 26.74
C TYR A 145 44.64 11.72 27.01
N GLN A 146 45.11 12.93 26.73
CA GLN A 146 44.37 14.18 26.89
C GLN A 146 43.18 14.23 25.95
N GLU A 147 43.35 13.82 24.69
CA GLU A 147 42.24 13.70 23.73
C GLU A 147 41.20 12.68 24.22
N GLN A 148 41.66 11.50 24.69
CA GLN A 148 40.79 10.47 25.25
C GLN A 148 39.96 11.00 26.43
N ASN A 149 40.62 11.66 27.39
CA ASN A 149 39.93 12.20 28.56
C ASN A 149 38.92 13.29 28.19
N PHE A 150 39.30 14.20 27.28
CA PHE A 150 38.39 15.24 26.79
C PHE A 150 37.12 14.65 26.17
N ILE A 151 37.26 13.65 25.30
CA ILE A 151 36.10 13.02 24.64
C ILE A 151 35.26 12.23 25.64
N ASN A 152 35.87 11.54 26.60
CA ASN A 152 35.15 10.86 27.68
C ASN A 152 34.21 11.83 28.41
N GLU A 153 34.68 13.01 28.79
CA GLU A 153 33.86 14.02 29.46
C GLU A 153 32.70 14.51 28.60
N GLN A 154 32.89 14.68 27.28
CA GLN A 154 31.82 15.11 26.38
C GLN A 154 30.78 14.02 26.15
N VAL A 155 31.20 12.77 26.00
CA VAL A 155 30.32 11.62 25.76
C VAL A 155 29.48 11.31 27.00
N GLN A 156 30.09 11.39 28.21
CA GLN A 156 29.38 11.21 29.48
C GLN A 156 28.20 12.19 29.64
N LYS A 157 28.39 13.46 29.27
CA LYS A 157 27.30 14.47 29.30
C LYS A 157 26.13 14.10 28.38
N ARG A 158 26.42 13.48 27.24
CA ARG A 158 25.41 13.15 26.21
C ARG A 158 24.68 11.85 26.50
N LYS A 159 25.21 11.00 27.38
CA LYS A 159 24.62 9.71 27.77
C LYS A 159 24.26 8.80 26.59
N LYS A 160 25.17 8.71 25.61
CA LYS A 160 25.00 7.91 24.37
C LYS A 160 26.32 7.27 23.97
N PHE A 161 26.24 6.27 23.09
CA PHE A 161 27.39 5.68 22.41
C PHE A 161 27.70 6.41 21.12
N PHE A 162 28.98 6.48 20.79
CA PHE A 162 29.44 7.04 19.53
C PHE A 162 30.51 6.17 18.89
N TRP A 163 30.39 5.99 17.58
CA TRP A 163 31.44 5.47 16.73
C TRP A 163 32.63 6.44 16.67
N PHE A 164 33.82 5.85 16.61
CA PHE A 164 35.07 6.56 16.34
C PHE A 164 35.93 5.68 15.39
N GLY A 165 37.05 6.21 14.91
CA GLY A 165 37.77 5.70 13.76
C GLY A 165 38.59 4.42 13.96
N VAL A 166 38.28 3.59 14.96
CA VAL A 166 38.99 2.31 15.17
C VAL A 166 38.11 1.11 14.79
N PHE A 167 38.70 0.15 14.10
CA PHE A 167 38.04 -1.06 13.64
C PHE A 167 38.98 -2.26 13.69
N LYS A 168 38.41 -3.46 13.73
CA LYS A 168 39.15 -4.72 13.67
C LYS A 168 39.29 -5.15 12.21
N ASP A 169 40.53 -5.28 11.74
CA ASP A 169 40.85 -5.68 10.38
C ASP A 169 40.69 -7.21 10.15
N LYS A 170 40.89 -7.65 8.91
CA LYS A 170 40.81 -9.09 8.54
C LYS A 170 41.86 -9.95 9.26
N ALA A 171 42.93 -9.37 9.77
CA ALA A 171 43.95 -10.03 10.57
C ALA A 171 43.62 -10.02 12.08
N LYS A 172 42.39 -9.62 12.44
CA LYS A 172 41.89 -9.49 13.82
C LYS A 172 42.64 -8.46 14.66
N LYS A 173 43.29 -7.48 14.03
CA LYS A 173 44.00 -6.37 14.69
C LYS A 173 43.17 -5.11 14.69
N TRP A 174 43.22 -4.35 15.77
CA TRP A 174 42.58 -3.04 15.84
C TRP A 174 43.44 -2.00 15.13
N ARG A 175 42.86 -1.28 14.18
CA ARG A 175 43.51 -0.25 13.38
C ARG A 175 42.67 1.01 13.32
N TRP A 176 43.35 2.13 13.22
CA TRP A 176 42.76 3.39 12.81
C TRP A 176 42.40 3.36 11.32
N LEU A 177 41.43 4.18 10.89
CA LEU A 177 41.12 4.35 9.47
C LEU A 177 42.31 4.82 8.61
N SER A 178 43.32 5.43 9.23
CA SER A 178 44.59 5.75 8.57
C SER A 178 45.42 4.53 8.17
N GLY A 179 45.02 3.33 8.62
CA GLY A 179 45.74 2.07 8.41
C GLY A 179 46.77 1.75 9.49
N ILE A 180 47.04 2.69 10.41
CA ILE A 180 47.96 2.52 11.52
C ILE A 180 47.35 1.59 12.58
N GLU A 181 48.14 0.66 13.11
CA GLU A 181 47.71 -0.22 14.20
C GLU A 181 47.47 0.58 15.50
N ALA A 182 46.34 0.35 16.15
CA ALA A 182 45.99 1.01 17.40
C ALA A 182 46.72 0.33 18.57
N ILE A 183 47.97 0.73 18.78
CA ILE A 183 48.84 0.16 19.83
C ILE A 183 48.37 0.60 21.22
N ILE A 184 47.96 1.85 21.35
CA ILE A 184 47.38 2.40 22.59
C ILE A 184 45.87 2.30 22.49
N THR A 185 45.26 1.61 23.44
CA THR A 185 43.82 1.36 23.46
C THR A 185 43.23 1.66 24.83
N TYR A 186 41.99 2.15 24.87
CA TYR A 186 41.29 2.49 26.10
C TYR A 186 40.02 1.64 26.28
N TRP A 187 40.16 0.33 26.06
CA TRP A 187 39.10 -0.66 26.28
C TRP A 187 38.59 -0.66 27.71
N GLN A 188 37.28 -0.78 27.86
CA GLN A 188 36.64 -1.10 29.12
C GLN A 188 37.11 -2.46 29.64
N SER A 189 36.98 -2.70 30.95
CA SER A 189 37.17 -4.04 31.50
C SER A 189 36.38 -5.07 30.70
N ASP A 190 37.03 -6.19 30.39
CA ASP A 190 36.47 -7.32 29.63
C ASP A 190 36.17 -7.05 28.14
N GLU A 191 36.62 -5.91 27.62
CA GLU A 191 36.61 -5.57 26.19
C GLU A 191 38.04 -5.60 25.60
N PRO A 192 38.19 -5.83 24.29
CA PRO A 192 37.14 -6.17 23.34
C PRO A 192 36.71 -7.64 23.47
N LYS A 193 35.41 -7.91 23.52
CA LYS A 193 34.91 -9.29 23.42
C LYS A 193 35.28 -9.88 22.07
N ASN A 194 35.81 -11.11 22.07
CA ASN A 194 36.17 -11.83 20.85
C ASN A 194 34.95 -12.51 20.23
N GLU A 195 33.92 -11.73 19.92
CA GLU A 195 32.77 -12.17 19.14
C GLU A 195 33.03 -11.93 17.65
N ASP A 196 32.63 -12.89 16.81
CA ASP A 196 32.95 -12.93 15.37
C ASP A 196 32.40 -11.75 14.55
N ARG A 197 31.53 -10.92 15.14
CA ARG A 197 30.90 -9.77 14.48
C ARG A 197 31.23 -8.42 15.14
N ASN A 198 31.99 -8.40 16.24
CA ASN A 198 32.33 -7.16 16.93
C ASN A 198 33.61 -6.57 16.33
N HIS A 199 33.45 -5.94 15.16
CA HIS A 199 34.55 -5.40 14.36
C HIS A 199 34.66 -3.87 14.41
N CYS A 200 33.72 -3.18 15.06
CA CYS A 200 33.77 -1.74 15.23
C CYS A 200 33.81 -1.40 16.72
N ALA A 201 34.44 -0.27 17.08
CA ALA A 201 34.49 0.17 18.47
C ALA A 201 33.67 1.43 18.69
N ALA A 202 32.93 1.46 19.79
CA ALA A 202 32.20 2.63 20.24
C ALA A 202 32.76 3.13 21.57
N ILE A 203 32.55 4.42 21.83
CA ILE A 203 32.86 5.05 23.11
C ILE A 203 31.55 5.48 23.79
N GLY A 204 31.42 5.22 25.09
CA GLY A 204 30.13 5.36 25.78
C GLY A 204 30.18 5.55 27.30
N LEU A 205 29.06 5.24 27.95
CA LEU A 205 28.69 5.67 29.29
C LEU A 205 29.39 4.94 30.45
N ASP A 206 29.65 5.69 31.53
CA ASP A 206 29.98 5.21 32.88
C ASP A 206 31.28 4.38 33.05
N CYS A 207 32.31 4.66 32.26
CA CYS A 207 33.55 3.86 32.25
C CYS A 207 34.86 4.60 32.63
N GLY A 208 34.80 5.83 33.17
CA GLY A 208 36.00 6.54 33.63
C GLY A 208 36.99 6.84 32.48
N ALA A 209 38.24 6.35 32.57
CA ALA A 209 39.25 6.52 31.53
C ALA A 209 39.17 5.49 30.38
N HIS A 210 38.42 4.40 30.57
CA HIS A 210 38.47 3.18 29.75
C HIS A 210 37.09 2.87 29.15
N CYS A 211 36.69 3.64 28.15
CA CYS A 211 35.31 3.68 27.65
C CYS A 211 35.09 3.01 26.30
N TRP A 212 36.10 2.34 25.73
CA TRP A 212 35.92 1.68 24.43
C TRP A 212 35.28 0.32 24.60
N ILE A 213 34.28 0.03 23.78
CA ILE A 213 33.58 -1.26 23.71
C ILE A 213 33.54 -1.74 22.26
N ALA A 214 33.61 -3.05 22.04
CA ALA A 214 33.47 -3.60 20.69
C ALA A 214 31.99 -3.94 20.41
N LEU A 215 31.48 -3.50 19.26
CA LEU A 215 30.08 -3.68 18.85
C LEU A 215 30.00 -4.16 17.40
N HIS A 216 28.82 -4.65 17.01
CA HIS A 216 28.48 -4.88 15.62
C HIS A 216 28.50 -3.56 14.85
N CYS A 217 29.20 -3.50 13.72
CA CYS A 217 29.29 -2.30 12.90
C CYS A 217 27.92 -1.81 12.37
N GLU A 218 26.90 -2.65 12.42
CA GLU A 218 25.53 -2.38 11.99
C GLU A 218 24.70 -1.63 13.06
N GLU A 219 25.26 -1.43 14.27
CA GLU A 219 24.58 -0.68 15.33
C GLU A 219 24.33 0.79 14.94
N ARG A 220 23.10 1.25 15.17
CA ARG A 220 22.64 2.59 14.80
C ARG A 220 22.91 3.61 15.91
N ILE A 221 24.17 4.02 16.04
CA ILE A 221 24.62 5.02 17.01
C ILE A 221 25.27 6.22 16.30
N GLY A 222 25.48 7.33 17.03
CA GLY A 222 26.14 8.52 16.47
C GLY A 222 27.62 8.26 16.20
N TYR A 223 28.32 9.22 15.58
CA TYR A 223 29.76 9.17 15.36
C TYR A 223 30.43 10.48 15.79
N ILE A 224 31.75 10.45 15.99
CA ILE A 224 32.57 11.63 16.28
C ILE A 224 33.63 11.77 15.20
N CYS A 225 33.71 12.96 14.61
CA CYS A 225 34.77 13.33 13.68
C CYS A 225 35.83 14.22 14.37
N LYS A 226 37.08 14.11 13.93
CA LYS A 226 38.23 14.97 14.26
C LYS A 226 38.64 15.69 12.98
N LYS A 227 38.79 17.01 13.04
CA LYS A 227 39.35 17.83 11.97
C LYS A 227 40.52 18.62 12.54
N VAL A 228 41.64 18.66 11.82
CA VAL A 228 42.75 19.56 12.15
C VAL A 228 42.31 20.98 11.74
N PRO A 229 42.46 22.01 12.59
CA PRO A 229 42.15 23.38 12.20
C PRO A 229 42.91 23.75 10.92
N ASP A 230 42.22 24.34 9.95
CA ASP A 230 42.88 24.91 8.78
C ASP A 230 43.79 26.06 9.27
N ASP A 231 44.98 26.21 8.66
CA ASP A 231 46.05 27.16 9.05
C ASP A 231 45.61 28.64 9.17
N ALA A 232 44.35 28.96 8.85
CA ALA A 232 43.73 30.28 8.99
C ALA A 232 43.46 30.72 10.45
N TRP A 233 43.73 29.87 11.44
CA TRP A 233 43.55 30.18 12.87
C TRP A 233 44.87 30.29 13.65
N LEU A 234 46.02 30.21 12.98
CA LEU A 234 47.36 30.51 13.53
C LEU A 234 47.91 31.80 12.92
#